data_AF-X1VXZ7-F1
#
_entry.id   AF-X1VXZ7-F1
#
_cell.length_a   1.000
_cell.length_b   1.000
_cell.length_c   1.000
_cell.angle_alpha   90.00
_cell.angle_beta   90.00
_cell.angle_gamma   90.00
#
_symmetry.space_group_name_H-M   'P 1'
#
loop_
_entity.id
_entity.type
_entity.pdbx_description
1 polymer ?
#
loop_
_entity_poly.entity_id
_entity_poly.type
_entity_poly.pdbx_seq_one_letter_code
_entity_poly.pdbx_strand_id
1 'polypeptide(L)'
;GIIVGKNKWINLLRKNPLMRAVRCDKTTFAILTWILQNYISTDPIPDIETYSLFTSSVKELRNRAQNIVSKVPKNICNFLGISIRDSKTEAGSGSMPTETIPSIAIVMSPKQISEAKLAKLFRLNNPPIIGYCKNGEFYLDLKAICKDDSNLLTKAIIRVGSNICEKS
;
A
#
# COMPACT_ATOMS: atom_id res chain seq x y z
N GLY A 1 -10.45 -15.97 11.46
CA GLY A 1 -11.73 -15.83 10.74
C GLY A 1 -12.79 -15.35 11.71
N ILE A 2 -13.72 -14.51 11.24
CA ILE A 2 -14.83 -13.97 12.05
C ILE A 2 -16.13 -14.58 11.54
N ILE A 3 -16.96 -15.12 12.44
CA ILE A 3 -18.27 -15.69 12.11
C ILE A 3 -19.30 -14.96 12.96
N VAL A 4 -20.32 -14.39 12.32
CA VAL A 4 -21.42 -13.67 12.97
C VAL A 4 -22.74 -14.27 12.48
N GLY A 5 -23.70 -14.48 13.38
CA GLY A 5 -24.99 -15.05 13.02
C GLY A 5 -25.86 -15.40 14.23
N LYS A 6 -26.96 -16.12 13.98
CA LYS A 6 -27.92 -16.52 15.03
C LYS A 6 -27.27 -17.48 16.04
N ASN A 7 -27.63 -17.30 17.31
CA ASN A 7 -27.10 -18.08 18.44
C ASN A 7 -27.20 -19.61 18.25
N LYS A 8 -28.31 -20.10 17.68
CA LYS A 8 -28.51 -21.54 17.35
C LYS A 8 -27.35 -22.11 16.52
N TRP A 9 -26.92 -21.39 15.49
CA TRP A 9 -25.86 -21.84 14.58
C TRP A 9 -24.47 -21.70 15.19
N ILE A 10 -24.21 -20.61 15.92
CA ILE A 10 -22.93 -20.42 16.63
C ILE A 10 -22.73 -21.52 17.68
N ASN A 11 -23.76 -21.89 18.44
CA ASN A 11 -23.67 -22.96 19.43
C ASN A 11 -23.42 -24.33 18.83
N LEU A 12 -23.99 -24.62 17.65
CA LEU A 12 -23.68 -25.84 16.89
C LEU A 12 -22.21 -25.87 16.45
N LEU A 13 -21.70 -24.76 15.89
CA LEU A 13 -20.29 -24.65 15.49
C LEU A 13 -19.35 -24.85 16.68
N ARG A 14 -19.62 -24.19 17.83
CA ARG A 14 -18.79 -24.29 19.04
C ARG A 14 -18.61 -25.72 19.56
N LYS A 15 -19.56 -26.62 19.32
CA LYS A 15 -19.49 -28.03 19.73
C LYS A 15 -18.70 -28.91 18.76
N ASN A 16 -18.40 -28.42 17.56
CA ASN A 16 -17.66 -29.19 16.56
C ASN A 16 -16.20 -29.37 17.01
N PRO A 17 -15.64 -30.60 17.03
CA PRO A 17 -14.24 -30.85 17.38
C PRO A 17 -13.23 -29.99 16.60
N LEU A 18 -13.55 -29.62 15.36
CA LEU A 18 -12.71 -28.75 14.53
C LEU A 18 -12.46 -27.38 15.17
N MET A 19 -13.34 -26.89 16.04
CA MET A 19 -13.15 -25.62 16.74
C MET A 19 -11.90 -25.57 17.60
N ARG A 20 -11.41 -26.73 18.07
CA ARG A 20 -10.14 -26.79 18.81
C ARG A 20 -8.95 -26.58 17.88
N ALA A 21 -9.02 -27.09 16.65
CA ALA A 21 -7.96 -26.97 15.65
C ALA A 21 -7.89 -25.56 15.05
N VAL A 22 -9.02 -24.91 14.80
CA VAL A 22 -9.08 -23.55 14.22
C VAL A 22 -9.10 -22.43 15.27
N ARG A 23 -8.81 -22.75 16.53
CA ARG A 23 -8.88 -21.78 17.62
C ARG A 23 -7.81 -20.71 17.43
N CYS A 24 -8.27 -19.45 17.47
CA CYS A 24 -7.41 -18.27 17.46
C CYS A 24 -6.40 -18.34 18.62
N ASP A 25 -5.16 -17.97 18.37
CA ASP A 25 -4.14 -17.87 19.41
C ASP A 25 -4.38 -16.62 20.28
N LYS A 26 -3.67 -16.54 21.42
CA LYS A 26 -3.83 -15.43 22.38
C LYS A 26 -3.47 -14.07 21.79
N THR A 27 -2.47 -14.00 20.91
CA THR A 27 -1.99 -12.73 20.34
C THR A 27 -2.99 -12.17 19.35
N THR A 28 -3.47 -13.01 18.41
CA THR A 28 -4.49 -12.60 17.45
C THR A 28 -5.79 -12.20 18.15
N PHE A 29 -6.19 -12.93 19.20
CA PHE A 29 -7.38 -12.57 19.99
C PHE A 29 -7.21 -11.23 20.71
N ALA A 30 -6.05 -10.96 21.31
CA ALA A 30 -5.77 -9.69 21.99
C ALA A 30 -5.77 -8.51 21.01
N ILE A 31 -5.08 -8.65 19.86
CA ILE A 31 -5.04 -7.63 18.80
C ILE A 31 -6.45 -7.34 18.27
N LEU A 32 -7.22 -8.38 17.95
CA LEU A 32 -8.59 -8.23 17.45
C LEU A 32 -9.48 -7.52 18.48
N THR A 33 -9.37 -7.89 19.76
CA THR A 33 -10.14 -7.24 20.84
C THR A 33 -9.79 -5.76 20.94
N TRP A 34 -8.50 -5.42 20.91
CA TRP A 34 -8.03 -4.03 20.93
C TRP A 34 -8.57 -3.25 19.72
N ILE A 35 -8.50 -3.81 18.51
CA ILE A 35 -9.05 -3.18 17.31
C ILE A 35 -10.56 -2.93 17.49
N LEU A 36 -11.34 -3.94 17.86
CA LEU A 36 -12.80 -3.81 18.01
C LEU A 36 -13.21 -2.81 19.10
N GLN A 37 -12.49 -2.78 20.23
CA GLN A 37 -12.73 -1.79 21.29
C GLN A 37 -12.53 -0.36 20.78
N ASN A 38 -11.50 -0.14 19.96
CA ASN A 38 -11.24 1.15 19.33
C ASN A 38 -12.33 1.53 18.30
N TYR A 39 -12.89 0.56 17.55
CA TYR A 39 -14.03 0.85 16.67
C TYR A 39 -15.31 1.23 17.45
N ILE A 40 -15.50 0.71 18.66
CA ILE A 40 -16.71 0.96 19.47
C ILE A 40 -16.60 2.24 20.31
N SER A 41 -15.40 2.53 20.84
CA SER A 41 -15.23 3.52 21.92
C SER A 41 -14.92 4.94 21.44
N THR A 42 -14.70 5.13 20.14
CA THR A 42 -14.15 6.38 19.61
C THR A 42 -14.86 6.77 18.32
N ASP A 43 -15.41 7.99 18.30
CA ASP A 43 -15.90 8.70 17.13
C ASP A 43 -15.16 10.05 17.04
N PRO A 44 -14.30 10.27 16.03
CA PRO A 44 -14.01 9.37 14.91
C PRO A 44 -13.21 8.13 15.32
N ILE A 45 -13.32 7.07 14.52
CA ILE A 45 -12.50 5.85 14.62
C ILE A 45 -11.02 6.27 14.64
N PRO A 46 -10.20 5.75 15.57
CA PRO A 46 -8.80 6.13 15.71
C PRO A 46 -8.04 5.78 14.44
N ASP A 47 -6.90 6.45 14.24
CA ASP A 47 -6.09 6.37 13.01
C ASP A 47 -5.44 4.99 12.87
N ILE A 48 -6.23 4.02 12.42
CA ILE A 48 -5.74 2.73 11.93
C ILE A 48 -5.18 3.03 10.54
N GLU A 49 -3.86 2.90 10.37
CA GLU A 49 -3.14 3.26 9.14
C GLU A 49 -3.84 2.71 7.89
N THR A 50 -4.30 1.46 7.93
CA THR A 50 -5.05 0.85 6.83
C THR A 50 -6.32 1.63 6.48
N TYR A 51 -7.13 2.01 7.48
CA TYR A 51 -8.33 2.82 7.29
C TYR A 51 -7.95 4.21 6.73
N SER A 52 -6.94 4.84 7.30
CA SER A 52 -6.38 6.13 6.85
C SER A 52 -5.98 6.09 5.37
N LEU A 53 -5.28 5.04 4.95
CA LEU A 53 -4.85 4.85 3.57
C LEU A 53 -6.04 4.67 2.63
N PHE A 54 -6.99 3.80 2.99
CA PHE A 54 -8.18 3.56 2.16
C PHE A 54 -9.11 4.77 2.05
N THR A 55 -9.21 5.59 3.10
CA THR A 55 -10.09 6.77 3.14
C THR A 55 -9.41 8.06 2.66
N SER A 56 -8.08 8.08 2.52
CA SER A 56 -7.35 9.24 1.99
C SER A 56 -7.91 9.67 0.64
N SER A 57 -8.20 10.98 0.53
CA SER A 57 -8.79 11.57 -0.67
C SER A 57 -7.78 11.67 -1.82
N VAL A 58 -8.27 11.67 -3.06
CA VAL A 58 -7.43 11.87 -4.26
C VAL A 58 -6.64 13.19 -4.18
N LYS A 59 -7.20 14.23 -3.58
CA LYS A 59 -6.54 15.53 -3.40
C LYS A 59 -5.35 15.43 -2.46
N GLU A 60 -5.51 14.77 -1.31
CA GLU A 60 -4.42 14.54 -0.36
C GLU A 60 -3.31 13.69 -0.96
N LEU A 61 -3.67 12.61 -1.65
CA LEU A 61 -2.71 11.73 -2.32
C LEU A 61 -1.93 12.50 -3.41
N ARG A 62 -2.59 13.35 -4.18
CA ARG A 62 -1.95 14.19 -5.21
C ARG A 62 -0.99 15.20 -4.60
N ASN A 63 -1.38 15.88 -3.52
CA ASN A 63 -0.49 16.79 -2.80
C ASN A 63 0.72 16.05 -2.22
N ARG A 64 0.51 14.85 -1.68
CA ARG A 64 1.60 14.01 -1.16
C ARG A 64 2.56 13.61 -2.27
N ALA A 65 2.05 13.18 -3.43
CA ALA A 65 2.86 12.86 -4.61
C ALA A 65 3.72 14.07 -5.04
N GLN A 66 3.10 15.25 -5.11
CA GLN A 66 3.80 16.49 -5.50
C GLN A 66 4.90 16.85 -4.51
N ASN A 67 4.66 16.71 -3.20
CA ASN A 67 5.66 16.98 -2.17
C ASN A 67 6.84 15.97 -2.22
N ILE A 68 6.57 14.71 -2.57
CA ILE A 68 7.62 13.71 -2.77
C ILE A 68 8.46 14.09 -4.00
N VAL A 69 7.81 14.32 -5.14
CA VAL A 69 8.49 14.59 -6.41
C VAL A 69 9.24 15.93 -6.40
N SER A 70 8.74 16.95 -5.70
CA SER A 70 9.42 18.26 -5.59
C SER A 70 10.76 18.19 -4.87
N LYS A 71 10.97 17.18 -4.03
CA LYS A 71 12.23 16.92 -3.32
C LYS A 71 13.22 16.08 -4.14
N VAL A 72 12.81 15.53 -5.28
CA VAL A 72 13.68 14.76 -6.16
C VAL A 72 14.41 15.72 -7.12
N PRO A 73 15.74 15.61 -7.28
CA PRO A 73 16.50 16.43 -8.23
C PRO A 73 15.96 16.36 -9.66
N LYS A 74 15.88 17.50 -10.35
CA LYS A 74 15.28 17.61 -11.70
C LYS A 74 15.92 16.68 -12.73
N ASN A 75 17.24 16.49 -12.69
CA ASN A 75 17.96 15.56 -13.57
C ASN A 75 17.48 14.12 -13.37
N ILE A 76 17.26 13.70 -12.12
CA ILE A 76 16.71 12.38 -11.79
C ILE A 76 15.25 12.26 -12.24
N CYS A 77 14.42 13.29 -12.00
CA CYS A 77 13.04 13.31 -12.48
C CYS A 77 12.95 13.13 -14.01
N ASN A 78 13.79 13.84 -14.75
CA ASN A 78 13.85 13.75 -16.21
C ASN A 78 14.36 12.39 -16.67
N PHE A 79 15.40 11.86 -16.03
CA PHE A 79 15.96 10.56 -16.37
C PHE A 79 14.96 9.42 -16.15
N LEU A 80 14.27 9.41 -15.01
CA LEU A 80 13.28 8.40 -14.66
C LEU A 80 11.92 8.61 -15.34
N GLY A 81 11.70 9.73 -16.05
CA GLY A 81 10.41 10.06 -16.65
C GLY A 81 9.29 10.12 -15.60
N ILE A 82 9.54 10.77 -14.46
CA ILE A 82 8.59 10.82 -13.34
C ILE A 82 7.36 11.65 -13.71
N SER A 83 6.17 11.07 -13.50
CA SER A 83 4.90 11.77 -13.59
C SER A 83 3.95 11.35 -12.47
N ILE A 84 3.02 12.23 -12.10
CA ILE A 84 1.97 11.95 -11.11
C ILE A 84 0.68 11.71 -11.88
N ARG A 85 0.05 10.54 -11.70
CA ARG A 85 -1.14 10.16 -12.46
C ARG A 85 -2.23 9.61 -11.56
N ASP A 86 -3.48 9.78 -12.00
CA ASP A 86 -4.61 9.08 -11.41
C ASP A 86 -4.43 7.57 -11.59
N SER A 87 -4.69 6.83 -10.52
CA SER A 87 -4.65 5.37 -10.50
C SER A 87 -5.92 4.84 -9.84
N LYS A 88 -6.10 3.53 -9.92
CA LYS A 88 -7.16 2.79 -9.24
C LYS A 88 -6.51 1.63 -8.52
N THR A 89 -6.87 1.46 -7.26
CA THR A 89 -6.52 0.26 -6.49
C THR A 89 -7.77 -0.58 -6.26
N GLU A 90 -7.59 -1.87 -6.07
CA GLU A 90 -8.66 -2.81 -5.81
C GLU A 90 -8.65 -3.20 -4.33
N ALA A 91 -9.81 -3.23 -3.70
CA ALA A 91 -9.94 -3.75 -2.35
C ALA A 91 -10.01 -5.28 -2.41
N GLY A 92 -8.91 -5.96 -2.12
CA GLY A 92 -8.87 -7.43 -2.00
C GLY A 92 -7.57 -8.05 -2.50
N SER A 93 -7.30 -9.28 -2.07
CA SER A 93 -6.10 -10.05 -2.40
C SER A 93 -6.28 -11.07 -3.54
N GLY A 94 -7.31 -10.91 -4.37
CA GLY A 94 -7.56 -11.81 -5.53
C GLY A 94 -8.87 -12.62 -5.49
N SER A 95 -9.80 -12.31 -4.59
CA SER A 95 -11.21 -12.73 -4.74
C SER A 95 -11.97 -11.56 -5.33
N MET A 96 -12.66 -11.78 -6.46
CA MET A 96 -13.29 -10.77 -7.34
C MET A 96 -13.45 -9.37 -6.69
N PRO A 97 -12.56 -8.42 -6.99
CA PRO A 97 -12.69 -7.07 -6.48
C PRO A 97 -13.87 -6.41 -7.19
N THR A 98 -14.96 -6.21 -6.46
CA THR A 98 -16.18 -5.59 -7.00
C THR A 98 -16.10 -4.07 -7.09
N GLU A 99 -15.16 -3.44 -6.37
CA GLU A 99 -15.03 -1.98 -6.35
C GLU A 99 -13.58 -1.52 -6.50
N THR A 100 -13.38 -0.57 -7.42
CA THR A 100 -12.12 0.14 -7.58
C THR A 100 -12.12 1.42 -6.74
N ILE A 101 -11.07 1.63 -5.96
CA ILE A 101 -10.89 2.82 -5.13
C ILE A 101 -9.97 3.81 -5.88
N PRO A 102 -10.40 5.05 -6.12
CA PRO A 102 -9.56 6.08 -6.73
C PRO A 102 -8.28 6.34 -5.93
N SER A 103 -7.16 6.48 -6.62
CA SER A 103 -5.85 6.71 -6.02
C SER A 103 -4.96 7.62 -6.91
N ILE A 104 -3.75 7.87 -6.44
CA ILE A 104 -2.68 8.57 -7.17
C ILE A 104 -1.42 7.72 -7.12
N ALA A 105 -0.74 7.61 -8.25
CA ALA A 105 0.56 6.94 -8.36
C ALA A 105 1.66 7.90 -8.82
N ILE A 106 2.87 7.64 -8.34
CA ILE A 106 4.10 8.14 -8.95
C ILE A 106 4.51 7.12 -10.01
N VAL A 107 4.54 7.56 -11.27
CA VAL A 107 4.80 6.72 -12.44
C VAL A 107 6.16 7.06 -13.01
N MET A 108 6.96 6.04 -13.32
CA MET A 108 8.30 6.16 -13.90
C MET A 108 8.39 5.40 -15.22
N SER A 109 8.99 6.05 -16.22
CA SER A 109 9.11 5.57 -17.60
C SER A 109 10.49 5.95 -18.19
N PRO A 110 11.61 5.48 -17.62
CA PRO A 110 12.94 5.79 -18.14
C PRO A 110 13.11 5.23 -19.55
N LYS A 111 13.75 6.00 -20.44
CA LYS A 111 14.02 5.55 -21.83
C LYS A 111 15.17 4.55 -21.92
N GLN A 112 16.07 4.58 -20.96
CA GLN A 112 17.35 3.85 -20.98
C GLN A 112 17.25 2.44 -20.38
N ILE A 113 16.22 2.17 -19.57
CA ILE A 113 16.02 0.87 -18.93
C ILE A 113 14.54 0.46 -18.96
N SER A 114 14.27 -0.84 -18.98
CA SER A 114 12.89 -1.32 -18.88
C SER A 114 12.31 -1.10 -17.47
N GLU A 115 10.98 -1.01 -17.41
CA GLU A 115 10.20 -0.98 -16.18
C GLU A 115 10.47 -2.21 -15.30
N ALA A 116 10.69 -3.39 -15.90
CA ALA A 116 11.02 -4.60 -15.16
C ALA A 116 12.39 -4.50 -14.46
N LYS A 117 13.39 -3.89 -15.12
CA LYS A 117 14.71 -3.62 -14.54
C LYS A 117 14.60 -2.56 -13.44
N LEU A 118 13.83 -1.50 -13.67
CA LEU A 118 13.57 -0.47 -12.66
C LEU A 118 12.90 -1.08 -11.41
N ALA A 119 11.85 -1.88 -11.59
CA ALA A 119 11.17 -2.58 -10.50
C ALA A 119 12.13 -3.50 -9.73
N LYS A 120 13.04 -4.19 -10.41
CA LYS A 120 14.09 -4.99 -9.75
C LYS A 120 15.01 -4.12 -8.89
N LEU A 121 15.41 -2.94 -9.36
CA LEU A 121 16.25 -2.02 -8.59
C LEU A 121 15.54 -1.51 -7.33
N PHE A 122 14.26 -1.17 -7.42
CA PHE A 122 13.47 -0.80 -6.24
C PHE A 122 13.29 -1.98 -5.27
N ARG A 123 13.09 -3.21 -5.76
CA ARG A 123 13.05 -4.42 -4.92
C ARG A 123 14.37 -4.69 -4.18
N LEU A 124 15.51 -4.35 -4.80
CA LEU A 124 16.84 -4.52 -4.21
C LEU A 124 17.30 -3.32 -3.38
N ASN A 125 16.49 -2.26 -3.30
CA ASN A 125 16.77 -1.13 -2.42
C ASN A 125 16.70 -1.57 -0.94
N ASN A 126 17.31 -0.78 -0.05
CA ASN A 126 17.17 -0.95 1.39
C ASN A 126 16.45 0.28 2.02
N PRO A 127 15.20 0.12 2.51
CA PRO A 127 14.39 -1.10 2.43
C PRO A 127 13.81 -1.33 1.01
N PRO A 128 13.38 -2.56 0.70
CA PRO A 128 12.74 -2.88 -0.57
C PRO A 128 11.49 -2.03 -0.78
N ILE A 129 11.32 -1.49 -1.98
CA ILE A 129 10.08 -0.82 -2.39
C ILE A 129 9.44 -1.64 -3.51
N ILE A 130 8.17 -1.99 -3.29
CA ILE A 130 7.41 -2.81 -4.23
C ILE A 130 6.40 -1.91 -4.93
N GLY A 131 6.49 -1.88 -6.26
CA GLY A 131 5.49 -1.31 -7.15
C GLY A 131 5.02 -2.34 -8.16
N TYR A 132 4.16 -1.93 -9.08
CA TYR A 132 3.71 -2.78 -10.18
C TYR A 132 4.13 -2.19 -11.54
N CYS A 133 4.26 -3.05 -12.54
CA CYS A 133 4.53 -2.66 -13.91
C CYS A 133 3.24 -2.74 -14.72
N LYS A 134 2.96 -1.74 -15.54
CA LYS A 134 1.80 -1.71 -16.45
C LYS A 134 2.15 -0.92 -17.69
N ASN A 135 1.88 -1.47 -18.87
CA ASN A 135 2.08 -0.81 -20.17
C ASN A 135 3.49 -0.20 -20.37
N GLY A 136 4.55 -0.91 -19.94
CA GLY A 136 5.93 -0.40 -20.08
C GLY A 136 6.33 0.63 -19.02
N GLU A 137 5.51 0.89 -18.01
CA GLU A 137 5.77 1.88 -16.97
C GLU A 137 5.76 1.25 -15.57
N PHE A 138 6.51 1.83 -14.64
CA PHE A 138 6.58 1.39 -13.25
C PHE A 138 5.79 2.33 -12.33
N TYR A 139 4.91 1.77 -11.51
CA TYR A 139 3.97 2.49 -10.66
C TYR A 139 4.26 2.27 -9.18
N LEU A 140 4.27 3.37 -8.43
CA LEU A 140 4.23 3.39 -6.96
C LEU A 140 2.93 4.08 -6.51
N ASP A 141 1.95 3.27 -6.14
CA ASP A 141 0.61 3.74 -5.75
C ASP A 141 0.59 4.21 -4.29
N LEU A 142 0.19 5.46 -4.07
CA LEU A 142 0.27 6.08 -2.75
C LEU A 142 -0.76 5.53 -1.76
N LYS A 143 -1.82 4.86 -2.22
CA LYS A 143 -2.78 4.22 -1.31
C LYS A 143 -2.22 2.95 -0.66
N ALA A 144 -1.06 2.46 -1.13
CA ALA A 144 -0.30 1.37 -0.51
C ALA A 144 0.96 1.84 0.25
N ILE A 145 1.18 3.15 0.37
CA ILE A 145 2.36 3.73 1.02
C ILE A 145 1.91 4.51 2.25
N CYS A 146 2.44 4.15 3.43
CA CYS A 146 2.14 4.82 4.69
C CYS A 146 2.49 6.31 4.63
N LYS A 147 1.76 7.15 5.36
CA LYS A 147 1.97 8.61 5.33
C LYS A 147 3.40 9.00 5.72
N ASP A 148 3.93 8.34 6.75
CA ASP A 148 5.26 8.59 7.31
C ASP A 148 6.42 8.11 6.40
N ASP A 149 6.14 7.22 5.45
CA ASP A 149 7.14 6.68 4.52
C ASP A 149 7.45 7.62 3.34
N SER A 150 6.84 8.80 3.28
CA SER A 150 7.07 9.77 2.20
C SER A 150 8.55 10.15 2.04
N ASN A 151 9.27 10.34 3.16
CA ASN A 151 10.70 10.65 3.14
C ASN A 151 11.55 9.45 2.71
N LEU A 152 11.15 8.25 3.12
CA LEU A 152 11.81 6.99 2.75
C LEU A 152 11.69 6.75 1.25
N LEU A 153 10.49 6.91 0.71
CA LEU A 153 10.21 6.82 -0.72
C LEU A 153 11.02 7.83 -1.53
N THR A 154 11.07 9.08 -1.09
CA THR A 154 11.87 10.14 -1.74
C THR A 154 13.34 9.73 -1.83
N LYS A 155 13.94 9.30 -0.71
CA LYS A 155 15.34 8.86 -0.67
C LYS A 155 15.60 7.65 -1.58
N ALA A 156 14.66 6.71 -1.65
CA ALA A 156 14.78 5.55 -2.52
C ALA A 156 14.72 5.92 -4.01
N ILE A 157 13.81 6.82 -4.41
CA ILE A 157 13.74 7.34 -5.79
C ILE A 157 15.06 8.00 -6.17
N ILE A 158 15.62 8.85 -5.29
CA ILE A 158 16.90 9.50 -5.53
C ILE A 158 18.03 8.46 -5.67
N ARG A 159 18.13 7.52 -4.72
CA ARG A 159 19.19 6.50 -4.74
C ARG A 159 19.14 5.64 -6.00
N VAL A 160 17.95 5.14 -6.35
CA VAL A 160 17.77 4.33 -7.56
C VAL A 160 18.07 5.15 -8.81
N GLY A 161 17.59 6.39 -8.87
CA GLY A 161 17.87 7.33 -9.96
C GLY A 161 19.36 7.59 -10.16
N SER A 162 20.08 7.98 -9.11
CA SER A 162 21.52 8.24 -9.15
C SER A 162 22.31 7.02 -9.62
N ASN A 163 22.00 5.84 -9.07
CA ASN A 163 22.69 4.59 -9.43
C ASN A 163 22.56 4.22 -10.91
N ILE A 164 21.48 4.64 -11.57
CA ILE A 164 21.29 4.37 -13.01
C ILE A 164 21.95 5.48 -13.83
N CYS A 165 21.79 6.75 -13.43
CA CYS A 165 22.42 7.89 -14.10
C CYS A 165 23.96 7.77 -14.14
N GLU A 166 24.60 7.32 -13.07
CA GLU A 166 26.07 7.16 -13.01
C GLU A 166 26.60 6.01 -13.86
N LYS A 167 25.74 5.05 -14.22
CA LYS A 167 26.10 3.84 -14.99
C LYS A 167 25.69 3.91 -16.46
N SER A 168 25.04 5.00 -16.88
CA SER A 168 24.57 5.24 -18.25
C SER A 168 25.44 6.29 -18.92
#